data_AF-A0A2K8P8A8-F1
#
_entry.id   AF-A0A2K8P8A8-F1
#
_cell.length_a   1.000
_cell.length_b   1.000
_cell.length_c   1.000
_cell.angle_alpha   90.00
_cell.angle_beta   90.00
_cell.angle_gamma   90.00
#
_symmetry.space_group_name_H-M   'P 1'
#
loop_
_entity.id
_entity.type
_entity.pdbx_description
1 polymer ?
#
loop_
_entity_poly.entity_id
_entity_poly.type
_entity_poly.pdbx_seq_one_letter_code
_entity_poly.pdbx_strand_id
1 'polypeptide(L)'
;MSTLRRIVALLDRLGDDRGDVLRVEGEGGLSHASGLPVAEVEALLRGEQVASAAESGADAVEARHRRVLDRILFLRATRLRPSTDGQRRVYSLAEIAAGAGTSPQWLDKMIKTGKAPNLDHAAGIAQFFGERIEFLVAEPAEALDRVLRDIHNELLERAFERQDQDLRRLKDRGTAPDLNPELGVVGYAARALAEVPDDTAQPLIALIESVARRAREERAREARGE
;
A
#
# COMPACT_ATOMS: atom_id res chain seq x y z
N MET A 1 11.89 7.18 3.72
CA MET A 1 10.53 6.88 3.23
C MET A 1 10.34 7.35 1.77
N SER A 2 10.56 6.46 0.80
CA SER A 2 10.33 6.72 -0.64
C SER A 2 8.85 6.57 -1.01
N THR A 3 8.18 5.56 -0.46
CA THR A 3 6.76 5.24 -0.68
C THR A 3 5.84 6.40 -0.31
N LEU A 4 6.02 6.99 0.87
CA LEU A 4 5.23 8.14 1.33
C LEU A 4 5.27 9.33 0.34
N ARG A 5 6.45 9.65 -0.20
CA ARG A 5 6.60 10.72 -1.20
C ARG A 5 5.83 10.42 -2.49
N ARG A 6 5.82 9.15 -2.92
CA ARG A 6 5.05 8.71 -4.10
C ARG A 6 3.55 8.79 -3.86
N ILE A 7 3.09 8.45 -2.66
CA ILE A 7 1.67 8.59 -2.27
C ILE A 7 1.25 10.05 -2.34
N VAL A 8 2.01 10.97 -1.73
CA VAL A 8 1.67 12.41 -1.74
C VAL A 8 1.56 12.93 -3.17
N ALA A 9 2.50 12.59 -4.05
CA ALA A 9 2.44 13.00 -5.46
C ALA A 9 1.20 12.44 -6.21
N LEU A 10 0.74 11.24 -5.87
CA LEU A 10 -0.49 10.67 -6.44
C LEU A 10 -1.74 11.34 -5.89
N LEU A 11 -1.78 11.65 -4.60
CA LEU A 11 -2.88 12.38 -3.98
C LEU A 11 -3.05 13.77 -4.60
N ASP A 12 -1.94 14.50 -4.78
CA ASP A 12 -1.93 15.80 -5.45
C ASP A 12 -2.52 15.72 -6.87
N ARG A 13 -2.20 14.64 -7.61
CA ARG A 13 -2.72 14.39 -8.95
C ARG A 13 -4.20 14.01 -8.96
N LEU A 14 -4.65 13.24 -7.97
CA LEU A 14 -6.03 12.79 -7.84
C LEU A 14 -6.94 13.90 -7.28
N GLY A 15 -6.39 14.83 -6.51
CA GLY A 15 -7.13 15.82 -5.74
C GLY A 15 -7.74 15.25 -4.45
N ASP A 16 -7.19 14.13 -3.95
CA ASP A 16 -7.65 13.46 -2.74
C ASP A 16 -7.03 14.11 -1.50
N ASP A 17 -7.77 14.16 -0.39
CA ASP A 17 -7.23 14.68 0.87
C ASP A 17 -6.22 13.71 1.50
N ARG A 18 -5.10 14.27 1.93
CA ARG A 18 -4.04 13.52 2.61
C ARG A 18 -4.47 13.05 3.99
N GLY A 19 -5.25 13.85 4.71
CA GLY A 19 -5.74 13.52 6.05
C GLY A 19 -6.64 12.29 6.04
N ASP A 20 -7.45 12.16 4.99
CA ASP A 20 -8.32 11.00 4.79
C ASP A 20 -7.54 9.73 4.42
N VAL A 21 -6.63 9.81 3.44
CA VAL A 21 -5.90 8.63 2.93
C VAL A 21 -4.79 8.16 3.87
N LEU A 22 -4.10 9.08 4.53
CA LEU A 22 -3.01 8.78 5.47
C LEU A 22 -3.43 8.97 6.93
N ARG A 23 -4.72 8.79 7.22
CA ARG A 23 -5.25 8.86 8.59
C ARG A 23 -4.51 7.90 9.51
N VAL A 24 -3.98 8.42 10.61
CA VAL A 24 -3.18 7.63 11.56
C VAL A 24 -4.05 6.73 12.43
N GLU A 25 -5.13 7.29 12.98
CA GLU A 25 -5.96 6.63 14.00
C GLU A 25 -7.26 6.06 13.46
N GLY A 26 -7.93 5.23 14.27
CA GLY A 26 -9.26 4.66 13.98
C GLY A 26 -9.26 3.46 13.04
N GLU A 27 -10.43 2.84 12.86
CA GLU A 27 -10.59 1.66 12.00
C GLU A 27 -10.22 2.01 10.55
N GLY A 28 -9.37 1.20 9.92
CA GLY A 28 -8.82 1.48 8.58
C GLY A 28 -7.71 2.53 8.53
N GLY A 29 -7.33 3.14 9.66
CA GLY A 29 -6.16 4.02 9.75
C GLY A 29 -4.83 3.24 9.76
N LEU A 30 -3.72 3.96 9.61
CA LEU A 30 -2.39 3.38 9.54
C LEU A 30 -2.01 2.57 10.78
N SER A 31 -2.37 3.03 11.99
CA SER A 31 -2.17 2.28 13.23
C SER A 31 -2.93 0.95 13.22
N HIS A 32 -4.20 0.98 12.83
CA HIS A 32 -5.06 -0.22 12.75
C HIS A 32 -4.57 -1.25 11.74
N ALA A 33 -4.07 -0.79 10.58
CA ALA A 33 -3.60 -1.64 9.48
C ALA A 33 -2.17 -2.17 9.68
N SER A 34 -1.32 -1.44 10.41
CA SER A 34 0.08 -1.83 10.68
C SER A 34 0.26 -2.57 12.00
N GLY A 35 -0.68 -2.42 12.94
CA GLY A 35 -0.56 -2.96 14.30
C GLY A 35 0.38 -2.17 15.20
N LEU A 36 0.71 -0.94 14.81
CA LEU A 36 1.62 -0.06 15.56
C LEU A 36 0.86 0.94 16.41
N PRO A 37 1.39 1.33 17.58
CA PRO A 37 0.90 2.47 18.34
C PRO A 37 0.93 3.75 17.49
N VAL A 38 -0.05 4.63 17.71
CA VAL A 38 -0.18 5.92 17.00
C VAL A 38 1.13 6.71 17.03
N ALA A 39 1.74 6.84 18.21
CA ALA A 39 3.00 7.57 18.38
C ALA A 39 4.16 7.00 17.53
N GLU A 40 4.24 5.67 17.38
CA GLU A 40 5.26 5.04 16.53
C GLU A 40 5.00 5.29 15.05
N VAL A 41 3.73 5.22 14.62
CA VAL A 41 3.35 5.56 13.24
C VAL A 41 3.75 7.00 12.93
N GLU A 42 3.41 7.94 13.80
CA GLU A 42 3.76 9.35 13.60
C GLU A 42 5.27 9.57 13.55
N ALA A 43 6.03 8.94 14.44
CA ALA A 43 7.50 8.99 14.43
C ALA A 43 8.07 8.47 13.10
N LEU A 44 7.61 7.30 12.64
CA LEU A 44 8.06 6.72 11.38
C LEU A 44 7.68 7.57 10.16
N LEU A 45 6.49 8.20 10.18
CA LEU A 45 6.07 9.14 9.14
C LEU A 45 6.94 10.39 9.09
N ARG A 46 7.48 10.85 10.24
CA ARG A 46 8.50 11.91 10.33
C ARG A 46 9.90 11.43 9.92
N GLY A 47 10.09 10.12 9.72
CA GLY A 47 11.39 9.52 9.39
C GLY A 47 12.27 9.28 10.61
N GLU A 48 11.72 9.33 11.81
CA GLU A 48 12.42 9.00 13.05
C GLU A 48 12.65 7.47 13.13
N GLN A 49 13.75 7.08 13.75
CA GLN A 49 13.97 5.67 14.08
C GLN A 49 13.19 5.34 15.34
N VAL A 50 12.26 4.39 15.23
CA VAL A 50 11.67 3.73 16.40
C VAL A 50 12.65 2.63 16.82
N ALA A 51 12.86 2.48 18.14
CA ALA A 51 13.76 1.47 18.69
C ALA A 51 13.47 0.08 18.05
N SER A 52 14.40 -0.38 17.22
CA SER A 52 14.33 -1.70 16.60
C SER A 52 15.00 -2.70 17.52
N ALA A 53 14.56 -3.96 17.48
CA ALA A 53 15.23 -5.07 18.16
C ALA A 53 16.61 -5.41 17.55
N ALA A 54 17.20 -4.50 16.77
CA ALA A 54 18.51 -4.61 16.14
C ALA A 54 19.70 -4.51 17.12
N GLU A 55 19.44 -4.41 18.43
CA GLU A 55 20.47 -4.47 19.47
C GLU A 55 20.82 -5.94 19.78
N SER A 56 21.90 -6.43 19.17
CA SER A 56 22.40 -7.80 19.29
C SER A 56 22.41 -8.31 20.75
N GLY A 57 21.76 -9.45 21.01
CA GLY A 57 21.85 -10.14 22.29
C GLY A 57 20.54 -10.80 22.74
N ALA A 58 20.49 -11.19 24.02
CA ALA A 58 19.27 -11.70 24.65
C ALA A 58 18.13 -10.65 24.66
N ASP A 59 18.49 -9.37 24.70
CA ASP A 59 17.55 -8.25 24.74
C ASP A 59 16.77 -8.10 23.42
N ALA A 60 17.37 -8.41 22.26
CA ALA A 60 16.67 -8.43 20.97
C ALA A 60 15.56 -9.47 20.92
N VAL A 61 15.80 -10.68 21.45
CA VAL A 61 14.82 -11.77 21.43
C VAL A 61 13.65 -11.41 22.33
N GLU A 62 13.92 -10.89 23.52
CA GLU A 62 12.88 -10.45 24.46
C GLU A 62 12.07 -9.26 23.90
N ALA A 63 12.74 -8.29 23.25
CA ALA A 63 12.08 -7.17 22.57
C ALA A 63 11.16 -7.65 21.44
N ARG A 64 11.61 -8.62 20.63
CA ARG A 64 10.78 -9.25 19.60
C ARG A 64 9.59 -9.99 20.21
N HIS A 65 9.79 -10.74 21.29
CA HIS A 65 8.72 -11.45 21.98
C HIS A 65 7.65 -10.50 22.52
N ARG A 66 8.07 -9.42 23.17
CA ARG A 66 7.19 -8.37 23.66
C ARG A 66 6.38 -7.75 22.52
N ARG A 67 7.02 -7.41 21.40
CA ARG A 67 6.32 -6.85 20.23
C ARG A 67 5.25 -7.78 19.68
N VAL A 68 5.55 -9.07 19.54
CA VAL A 68 4.56 -10.05 19.07
C VAL A 68 3.35 -10.08 20.01
N LEU A 69 3.58 -10.09 21.32
CA LEU A 69 2.50 -10.06 22.31
C LEU A 69 1.70 -8.75 22.24
N ASP A 70 2.37 -7.60 22.18
CA ASP A 70 1.73 -6.30 22.09
C ASP A 70 0.83 -6.20 20.86
N ARG A 71 1.27 -6.76 19.72
CA ARG A 71 0.45 -6.82 18.50
C ARG A 71 -0.73 -7.79 18.61
N ILE A 72 -0.59 -8.91 19.31
CA ILE A 72 -1.74 -9.79 19.61
C ILE A 72 -2.77 -9.06 20.48
N LEU A 73 -2.31 -8.34 21.50
CA LEU A 73 -3.17 -7.54 22.36
C LEU A 73 -3.83 -6.39 21.58
N PHE A 74 -3.08 -5.76 20.68
CA PHE A 74 -3.59 -4.73 19.77
C PHE A 74 -4.71 -5.27 18.88
N LEU A 75 -4.52 -6.45 18.25
CA LEU A 75 -5.57 -7.08 17.45
C LEU A 75 -6.82 -7.34 18.28
N ARG A 76 -6.67 -7.89 19.49
CA ARG A 76 -7.80 -8.13 20.39
C ARG A 76 -8.54 -6.83 20.77
N ALA A 77 -7.82 -5.73 20.95
CA ALA A 77 -8.40 -4.44 21.32
C ALA A 77 -9.09 -3.73 20.15
N THR A 78 -8.64 -3.95 18.92
CA THR A 78 -9.06 -3.16 17.74
C THR A 78 -9.97 -3.92 16.78
N ARG A 79 -9.82 -5.24 16.69
CA ARG A 79 -10.66 -6.11 15.85
C ARG A 79 -11.84 -6.59 16.67
N LEU A 80 -12.87 -5.75 16.70
CA LEU A 80 -14.08 -6.00 17.47
C LEU A 80 -15.11 -6.75 16.62
N ARG A 81 -15.80 -7.72 17.23
CA ARG A 81 -16.91 -8.41 16.58
C ARG A 81 -18.20 -7.63 16.70
N PRO A 82 -19.08 -7.68 15.69
CA PRO A 82 -20.46 -7.23 15.85
C PRO A 82 -21.17 -8.11 16.90
N SER A 83 -22.08 -7.50 17.65
CA SER A 83 -22.98 -8.17 18.59
C SER A 83 -24.43 -7.92 18.16
N THR A 84 -25.34 -8.79 18.60
CA THR A 84 -26.77 -8.79 18.22
C THR A 84 -27.51 -7.52 18.64
N ASP A 85 -26.96 -6.76 19.59
CA ASP A 85 -27.43 -5.47 20.07
C ASP A 85 -26.84 -4.28 19.27
N GLY A 86 -26.16 -4.55 18.16
CA GLY A 86 -25.50 -3.54 17.33
C GLY A 86 -24.19 -2.99 17.93
N GLN A 87 -23.81 -3.44 19.12
CA GLN A 87 -22.56 -3.02 19.77
C GLN A 87 -21.37 -3.80 19.21
N ARG A 88 -20.18 -3.19 19.26
CA ARG A 88 -18.92 -3.88 18.95
C ARG A 88 -18.28 -4.38 20.23
N ARG A 89 -17.86 -5.64 20.25
CA ARG A 89 -17.31 -6.28 21.46
C ARG A 89 -15.96 -6.93 21.17
N VAL A 90 -15.12 -6.95 22.20
CA VAL A 90 -13.83 -7.66 22.18
C VAL A 90 -14.09 -9.16 22.15
N TYR A 91 -13.31 -9.90 21.36
CA TYR A 91 -13.34 -11.36 21.40
C TYR A 91 -12.84 -11.89 22.76
N SER A 92 -13.59 -12.85 23.29
CA SER A 92 -13.17 -13.63 24.45
C SER A 92 -11.96 -14.49 24.13
N LEU A 93 -11.18 -14.84 25.17
CA LEU A 93 -10.06 -15.77 24.99
C LEU A 93 -10.52 -17.15 24.50
N ALA A 94 -11.75 -17.55 24.83
CA ALA A 94 -12.32 -18.81 24.35
C ALA A 94 -12.59 -18.79 22.85
N GLU A 95 -13.17 -17.69 22.33
CA GLU A 95 -13.40 -17.52 20.90
C GLU A 95 -12.08 -17.49 20.12
N ILE A 96 -11.09 -16.72 20.60
CA ILE A 96 -9.76 -16.64 19.97
C ILE A 96 -9.08 -18.01 19.99
N ALA A 97 -9.08 -18.70 21.13
CA ALA A 97 -8.45 -20.02 21.27
C ALA A 97 -9.04 -21.03 20.30
N ALA A 98 -10.37 -21.11 20.22
CA ALA A 98 -11.07 -22.01 19.32
C ALA A 98 -10.71 -21.74 17.85
N GLY A 99 -10.70 -20.47 17.43
CA GLY A 99 -10.36 -20.11 16.06
C GLY A 99 -8.88 -20.24 15.72
N ALA A 100 -7.99 -20.06 16.69
CA ALA A 100 -6.55 -20.19 16.53
C ALA A 100 -6.02 -21.62 16.70
N GLY A 101 -6.87 -22.59 17.07
CA GLY A 101 -6.45 -23.97 17.33
C GLY A 101 -5.63 -24.13 18.62
N THR A 102 -5.89 -23.31 19.64
CA THR A 102 -5.18 -23.32 20.93
C THR A 102 -6.15 -23.48 22.10
N SER A 103 -5.66 -23.47 23.36
CA SER A 103 -6.52 -23.49 24.55
C SER A 103 -6.67 -22.11 25.19
N PRO A 104 -7.85 -21.80 25.78
CA PRO A 104 -8.07 -20.51 26.46
C PRO A 104 -7.11 -20.30 27.64
N GLN A 105 -6.77 -21.37 28.37
CA GLN A 105 -5.81 -21.32 29.48
C GLN A 105 -4.39 -21.03 29.00
N TRP A 106 -4.02 -21.53 27.81
CA TRP A 106 -2.72 -21.24 27.22
C TRP A 106 -2.61 -19.77 26.81
N LEU A 107 -3.66 -19.19 26.18
CA LEU A 107 -3.70 -17.76 25.86
C LEU A 107 -3.62 -16.89 27.12
N ASP A 108 -4.40 -17.22 28.15
CA ASP A 108 -4.35 -16.50 29.43
C ASP A 108 -2.95 -16.54 30.06
N LYS A 109 -2.31 -17.72 30.06
CA LYS A 109 -0.93 -17.87 30.55
C LYS A 109 0.07 -17.08 29.71
N MET A 110 -0.06 -17.09 28.38
CA MET A 110 0.79 -16.33 27.47
C MET A 110 0.74 -14.83 27.81
N ILE A 111 -0.47 -14.27 27.93
CA ILE A 111 -0.70 -12.86 28.29
C ILE A 111 -0.10 -12.54 29.66
N LYS A 112 -0.35 -13.39 30.68
CA LYS A 112 0.16 -13.17 32.04
C LYS A 112 1.68 -13.26 32.16
N THR A 113 2.30 -14.13 31.38
CA THR A 113 3.75 -14.41 31.49
C THR A 113 4.60 -13.57 30.55
N GLY A 114 4.00 -12.87 29.59
CA GLY A 114 4.74 -12.11 28.59
C GLY A 114 5.44 -12.98 27.54
N LYS A 115 5.34 -14.32 27.63
CA LYS A 115 6.06 -15.23 26.74
C LYS A 115 5.41 -15.24 25.36
N ALA A 116 6.21 -15.01 24.33
CA ALA A 116 5.72 -15.07 22.97
C ALA A 116 5.25 -16.50 22.60
N PRO A 117 4.22 -16.61 21.76
CA PRO A 117 3.83 -17.88 21.18
C PRO A 117 4.90 -18.41 20.20
N ASN A 118 4.86 -19.71 19.92
CA ASN A 118 5.58 -20.26 18.77
C ASN A 118 4.95 -19.76 17.46
N LEU A 119 5.63 -19.98 16.33
CA LEU A 119 5.17 -19.47 15.03
C LEU A 119 3.81 -20.02 14.61
N ASP A 120 3.52 -21.30 14.87
CA ASP A 120 2.24 -21.91 14.48
C ASP A 120 1.06 -21.30 15.24
N HIS A 121 1.18 -21.12 16.55
CA HIS A 121 0.15 -20.46 17.34
C HIS A 121 0.03 -18.97 16.98
N ALA A 122 1.14 -18.28 16.69
CA ALA A 122 1.10 -16.90 16.20
C ALA A 122 0.35 -16.79 14.87
N ALA A 123 0.60 -17.71 13.93
CA ALA A 123 -0.11 -17.78 12.65
C ALA A 123 -1.61 -18.01 12.85
N GLY A 124 -1.99 -18.97 13.70
CA GLY A 124 -3.40 -19.24 14.01
C GLY A 124 -4.12 -18.04 14.64
N ILE A 125 -3.46 -17.32 15.55
CA ILE A 125 -4.00 -16.09 16.14
C ILE A 125 -4.15 -14.98 15.09
N ALA A 126 -3.14 -14.76 14.24
CA ALA A 126 -3.24 -13.77 13.17
C ALA A 126 -4.40 -14.10 12.21
N GLN A 127 -4.50 -15.35 11.77
CA GLN A 127 -5.54 -15.82 10.87
C GLN A 127 -6.94 -15.67 11.45
N PHE A 128 -7.11 -15.92 12.76
CA PHE A 128 -8.39 -15.68 13.45
C PHE A 128 -8.87 -14.22 13.29
N PHE A 129 -7.95 -13.26 13.32
CA PHE A 129 -8.26 -11.84 13.13
C PHE A 129 -8.27 -11.40 11.65
N GLY A 130 -8.13 -12.33 10.71
CA GLY A 130 -8.06 -12.06 9.28
C GLY A 130 -6.72 -11.47 8.82
N GLU A 131 -5.68 -11.58 9.65
CA GLU A 131 -4.34 -11.07 9.36
C GLU A 131 -3.36 -12.20 9.01
N ARG A 132 -2.22 -11.82 8.42
CA ARG A 132 -1.11 -12.75 8.18
C ARG A 132 -0.08 -12.67 9.30
N ILE A 133 0.76 -13.70 9.46
CA ILE A 133 1.77 -13.74 10.53
C ILE A 133 2.74 -12.56 10.48
N GLU A 134 3.02 -12.01 9.30
CA GLU A 134 3.87 -10.84 9.10
C GLU A 134 3.36 -9.62 9.87
N PHE A 135 2.04 -9.50 10.07
CA PHE A 135 1.47 -8.48 10.93
C PHE A 135 2.08 -8.55 12.34
N LEU A 136 2.25 -9.74 12.90
CA LEU A 136 2.77 -9.93 14.26
C LEU A 136 4.29 -9.78 14.34
N VAL A 137 5.04 -10.22 13.32
CA VAL A 137 6.50 -10.39 13.43
C VAL A 137 7.33 -9.29 12.77
N ALA A 138 6.78 -8.53 11.82
CA ALA A 138 7.54 -7.52 11.06
C ALA A 138 8.15 -6.44 11.98
N GLU A 139 9.30 -5.88 11.61
CA GLU A 139 9.81 -4.70 12.31
C GLU A 139 8.86 -3.50 12.13
N PRO A 140 8.82 -2.51 13.04
CA PRO A 140 7.88 -1.39 12.94
C PRO A 140 7.92 -0.65 11.60
N ALA A 141 9.12 -0.33 11.10
CA ALA A 141 9.27 0.33 9.81
C ALA A 141 8.75 -0.51 8.63
N GLU A 142 8.95 -1.83 8.67
CA GLU A 142 8.49 -2.77 7.65
C GLU A 142 6.96 -2.93 7.69
N ALA A 143 6.38 -3.00 8.89
CA ALA A 143 4.94 -3.11 9.09
C ALA A 143 4.21 -1.88 8.52
N LEU A 144 4.75 -0.67 8.76
CA LEU A 144 4.19 0.56 8.19
C LEU A 144 4.44 0.65 6.68
N ASP A 145 5.64 0.33 6.19
CA ASP A 145 5.94 0.41 4.75
C ASP A 145 5.06 -0.54 3.93
N ARG A 146 4.73 -1.73 4.46
CA ARG A 146 3.74 -2.64 3.84
C ARG A 146 2.40 -1.94 3.61
N VAL A 147 1.83 -1.33 4.66
CA VAL A 147 0.55 -0.62 4.56
C VAL A 147 0.64 0.55 3.58
N LEU A 148 1.74 1.30 3.59
CA LEU A 148 1.95 2.40 2.64
C LEU A 148 2.05 1.89 1.19
N ARG A 149 2.65 0.72 0.95
CA ARG A 149 2.67 0.12 -0.40
C ARG A 149 1.29 -0.30 -0.85
N ASP A 150 0.47 -0.87 0.03
CA ASP A 150 -0.91 -1.25 -0.28
C ASP A 150 -1.71 0.00 -0.70
N ILE A 151 -1.66 1.08 0.09
CA ILE A 151 -2.26 2.38 -0.25
C ILE A 151 -1.71 2.93 -1.57
N HIS A 152 -0.40 2.86 -1.79
CA HIS A 152 0.21 3.34 -3.02
C HIS A 152 -0.33 2.61 -4.26
N ASN A 153 -0.49 1.29 -4.18
CA ASN A 153 -0.99 0.48 -5.27
C ASN A 153 -2.47 0.79 -5.57
N GLU A 154 -3.30 0.93 -4.54
CA GLU A 154 -4.71 1.33 -4.69
C GLU A 154 -4.85 2.71 -5.35
N LEU A 155 -4.01 3.68 -4.95
CA LEU A 155 -4.00 5.01 -5.57
C LEU A 155 -3.51 4.96 -7.03
N LEU A 156 -2.53 4.11 -7.33
CA LEU A 156 -2.08 3.91 -8.70
C LEU A 156 -3.18 3.33 -9.59
N GLU A 157 -3.89 2.31 -9.11
CA GLU A 157 -5.01 1.71 -9.82
C GLU A 157 -6.10 2.76 -10.12
N ARG A 158 -6.52 3.53 -9.10
CA ARG A 158 -7.48 4.64 -9.28
C ARG A 158 -6.99 5.70 -10.27
N ALA A 159 -5.69 6.03 -10.25
CA ALA A 159 -5.11 6.98 -11.18
C ALA A 159 -5.10 6.45 -12.63
N PHE A 160 -4.91 5.15 -12.83
CA PHE A 160 -5.03 4.52 -14.14
C PHE A 160 -6.48 4.47 -14.62
N GLU A 161 -7.42 4.10 -13.75
CA GLU A 161 -8.85 4.09 -14.09
C GLU A 161 -9.35 5.46 -14.52
N ARG A 162 -8.95 6.53 -13.81
CA ARG A 162 -9.31 7.91 -14.18
C ARG A 162 -8.73 8.30 -15.54
N GLN A 163 -7.48 7.93 -15.82
CA GLN A 163 -6.86 8.17 -17.12
C GLN A 163 -7.58 7.44 -18.24
N ASP A 164 -7.94 6.16 -18.04
CA ASP A 164 -8.68 5.39 -19.03
C ASP A 164 -10.08 5.99 -19.30
N GLN A 165 -10.77 6.44 -18.25
CA GLN A 165 -12.05 7.14 -18.39
C GLN A 165 -11.92 8.45 -19.17
N ASP A 166 -10.88 9.24 -18.90
CA ASP A 166 -10.64 10.49 -19.61
C ASP A 166 -10.27 10.25 -21.09
N LEU A 167 -9.49 9.21 -21.39
CA LEU A 167 -9.21 8.77 -22.76
C LEU A 167 -10.48 8.31 -23.49
N ARG A 168 -11.35 7.54 -22.83
CA ARG A 168 -12.65 7.15 -23.39
C ARG A 168 -13.54 8.37 -23.66
N ARG A 169 -13.62 9.32 -22.71
CA ARG A 169 -14.36 10.57 -22.90
C ARG A 169 -13.85 11.40 -24.07
N LEU A 170 -12.53 11.48 -24.26
CA LEU A 170 -11.92 12.16 -25.41
C LEU A 170 -12.31 11.49 -26.74
N LYS A 171 -12.29 10.15 -26.77
CA LYS A 171 -12.73 9.37 -27.93
C LYS A 171 -14.23 9.56 -28.21
N ASP A 172 -15.06 9.56 -27.18
CA ASP A 172 -16.52 9.65 -27.28
C ASP A 172 -17.00 11.07 -27.59
N ARG A 173 -16.28 12.11 -27.14
CA ARG A 173 -16.57 13.53 -27.47
C ARG A 173 -16.27 13.90 -28.92
N GLY A 174 -15.87 12.95 -29.75
CA GLY A 174 -15.80 13.16 -31.20
C GLY A 174 -14.82 14.25 -31.61
N THR A 175 -13.70 14.41 -30.92
CA THR A 175 -12.56 15.16 -31.48
C THR A 175 -11.68 14.20 -32.28
N ALA A 176 -12.24 13.69 -33.37
CA ALA A 176 -11.52 13.78 -34.62
C ALA A 176 -11.72 15.24 -35.05
N PRO A 177 -10.78 16.17 -34.80
CA PRO A 177 -10.81 17.40 -35.55
C PRO A 177 -10.51 16.93 -36.97
N ASP A 178 -11.57 16.83 -37.78
CA ASP A 178 -11.57 16.49 -39.20
C ASP A 178 -10.26 15.82 -39.58
N LEU A 179 -10.15 14.51 -39.28
CA LEU A 179 -8.86 13.83 -39.32
C LEU A 179 -8.36 13.91 -40.76
N ASN A 180 -7.60 14.94 -41.13
CA ASN A 180 -7.11 15.07 -42.49
C ASN A 180 -6.23 13.84 -42.70
N PRO A 181 -6.63 12.90 -43.56
CA PRO A 181 -5.89 11.64 -43.74
C PRO A 181 -4.43 11.91 -44.14
N GLU A 182 -4.13 13.10 -44.64
CA GLU A 182 -2.79 13.57 -44.98
C GLU A 182 -1.90 13.91 -43.78
N LEU A 183 -2.45 14.28 -42.61
CA LEU A 183 -1.63 14.75 -41.47
C LEU A 183 -0.93 13.60 -40.71
N GLY A 184 -1.48 12.38 -40.77
CA GLY A 184 -0.94 11.19 -40.10
C GLY A 184 -0.75 11.34 -38.57
N VAL A 185 -0.32 10.27 -37.91
CA VAL A 185 -0.10 10.24 -36.44
C VAL A 185 0.90 11.32 -35.98
N VAL A 186 1.86 11.67 -36.83
CA VAL A 186 2.89 12.69 -36.57
C VAL A 186 2.30 14.10 -36.54
N GLY A 187 1.37 14.43 -37.45
CA GLY A 187 0.71 15.73 -37.45
C GLY A 187 -0.19 15.95 -36.23
N TYR A 188 -0.82 14.89 -35.72
CA TYR A 188 -1.60 14.95 -34.48
C TYR A 188 -0.72 15.15 -33.25
N ALA A 189 0.39 14.43 -33.16
CA ALA A 189 1.34 14.60 -32.06
C ALA A 189 1.90 16.03 -32.04
N ALA A 190 2.30 16.58 -33.20
CA ALA A 190 2.81 17.94 -33.30
C ALA A 190 1.79 19.00 -32.87
N ARG A 191 0.50 18.81 -33.18
CA ARG A 191 -0.57 19.72 -32.78
C ARG A 191 -0.91 19.63 -31.30
N ALA A 192 -0.94 18.41 -30.73
CA ALA A 192 -1.17 18.21 -29.31
C ALA A 192 -0.05 18.79 -28.45
N LEU A 193 1.19 18.81 -28.97
CA LEU A 193 2.35 19.38 -28.30
C LEU A 193 2.46 20.91 -28.46
N ALA A 194 1.75 21.52 -29.42
CA ALA A 194 1.80 22.96 -29.65
C ALA A 194 1.14 23.80 -28.53
N GLU A 195 0.29 23.20 -27.70
CA GLU A 195 -0.31 23.83 -26.52
C GLU A 195 0.42 23.51 -25.22
N VAL A 196 1.50 22.72 -25.29
CA VAL A 196 2.30 22.30 -24.14
C VAL A 196 3.52 23.22 -24.03
N PRO A 197 3.85 23.74 -22.84
CA PRO A 197 5.09 24.49 -22.61
C PRO A 197 6.34 23.72 -23.09
N ASP A 198 7.28 24.42 -23.74
CA ASP A 198 8.45 23.81 -24.41
C ASP A 198 9.30 22.91 -23.49
N ASP A 199 9.42 23.27 -22.22
CA ASP A 199 10.13 22.51 -21.19
C ASP A 199 9.48 21.13 -20.91
N THR A 200 8.17 21.02 -21.15
CA THR A 200 7.37 19.81 -20.97
C THR A 200 7.21 19.04 -22.28
N ALA A 201 7.21 19.72 -23.43
CA ALA A 201 7.06 19.11 -24.74
C ALA A 201 8.33 18.35 -25.20
N GLN A 202 9.53 18.90 -24.92
CA GLN A 202 10.80 18.36 -25.43
C GLN A 202 11.09 16.90 -25.03
N PRO A 203 10.91 16.49 -23.76
CA PRO A 203 11.12 15.10 -23.37
C PRO A 203 10.16 14.12 -24.04
N LEU A 204 8.91 14.54 -24.26
CA LEU A 204 7.89 13.73 -24.95
C LEU A 204 8.20 13.58 -26.43
N ILE A 205 8.63 14.66 -27.09
CA ILE A 205 9.08 14.63 -28.49
C ILE A 205 10.25 13.65 -28.66
N ALA A 206 11.27 13.76 -27.81
CA ALA A 206 12.44 12.89 -27.87
C ALA A 206 12.08 11.40 -27.67
N LEU A 207 11.14 11.10 -26.78
CA LEU A 207 10.66 9.74 -26.56
C LEU A 207 9.92 9.21 -27.78
N ILE A 208 8.99 9.98 -28.35
CA ILE A 208 8.23 9.62 -29.56
C ILE A 208 9.17 9.35 -30.72
N GLU A 209 10.18 10.20 -30.92
CA GLU A 209 11.19 10.01 -31.97
C GLU A 209 12.04 8.75 -31.74
N SER A 210 12.40 8.44 -30.48
CA SER A 210 13.14 7.22 -30.15
C SER A 210 12.34 5.95 -30.47
N VAL A 211 11.04 5.94 -30.14
CA VAL A 211 10.13 4.82 -30.40
C VAL A 211 9.89 4.67 -31.89
N ALA A 212 9.64 5.78 -32.60
CA ALA A 212 9.45 5.77 -34.05
C ALA A 212 10.69 5.27 -34.80
N ARG A 213 11.89 5.66 -34.36
CA ARG A 213 13.15 5.16 -34.92
C ARG A 213 13.31 3.66 -34.68
N ARG A 214 13.07 3.18 -33.45
CA ARG A 214 13.14 1.75 -33.12
C ARG A 214 12.18 0.92 -33.96
N ALA A 215 10.94 1.39 -34.13
CA ALA A 215 9.94 0.73 -34.96
C ALA A 215 10.31 0.69 -36.46
N ARG A 216 10.95 1.74 -36.99
CA ARG A 216 11.47 1.73 -38.37
C ARG A 216 12.63 0.75 -38.54
N GLU A 217 13.51 0.67 -37.55
CA GLU A 217 14.61 -0.30 -37.54
C GLU A 217 14.10 -1.73 -37.46
N GLU A 218 13.11 -2.01 -36.61
CA GLU A 218 12.47 -3.33 -36.51
C GLU A 218 11.82 -3.74 -37.83
N ARG A 219 11.01 -2.88 -38.45
CA ARG A 219 10.44 -3.16 -39.79
C ARG A 219 11.51 -3.34 -40.87
N ALA A 220 12.61 -2.60 -40.78
CA ALA A 220 13.73 -2.73 -41.72
C ALA A 220 14.53 -4.02 -41.49
N ARG A 221 14.53 -4.60 -40.29
CA ARG A 221 15.08 -5.93 -40.00
C ARG A 221 14.13 -7.03 -40.48
N GLU A 222 12.84 -6.90 -40.18
CA GLU A 222 11.79 -7.83 -40.64
C GLU A 222 11.74 -7.92 -42.18
N ALA A 223 11.87 -6.78 -42.88
CA ALA A 223 11.92 -6.75 -44.34
C ALA A 223 13.22 -7.31 -44.95
N ARG A 224 14.28 -7.48 -44.15
CA ARG A 224 15.56 -8.06 -44.56
C ARG A 224 15.67 -9.57 -44.27
N GLY A 225 14.68 -10.17 -43.62
CA GLY A 225 14.60 -11.62 -43.43
C GLY A 225 15.74 -12.17 -42.58
N GLU A 226 15.87 -11.71 -41.33
CA GLU A 226 16.48 -12.49 -40.23
C GLU A 226 15.38 -13.11 -39.38
#